data_AF-A0A9D6SJK6-F1
#
_entry.id   AF-A0A9D6SJK6-F1
#
_cell.length_a   1.000
_cell.length_b   1.000
_cell.length_c   1.000
_cell.angle_alpha   90.00
_cell.angle_beta   90.00
_cell.angle_gamma   90.00
#
_symmetry.space_group_name_H-M   'P 1'
#
loop_
_entity.id
_entity.type
_entity.pdbx_description
1 polymer ?
#
loop_
_entity_poly.entity_id
_entity_poly.type
_entity_poly.pdbx_seq_one_letter_code
_entity_poly.pdbx_strand_id
1 'polypeptide(L)'
;MTLREQAVLTPLVFYDLFDRPVRPDVLHTLTYRRTLARSAFDQTIDRLEARGVVWQRRGFLQLAGRPGLAEIGYVREMYSKALWADAEYLIEELASIPFVRMIAVINSLAFWNANSDSDIDLLVVTEPNWIAVARDHINLWLTLWGKRNTHGPKRGKVAPDIFLDTSALAVNDFHLKPRDIYFDFWFARITPVINRHATYERLLTANPWIQTTFPQFRPRLHHVIAPNSEHEQTRDRWERFYCSSIGERVAAGLSSYQRARLDRYAHRVGSDSLVLVTPHQLRFHVPDRRLEYQQAFEARWRTLTHSSF
;
A
#
# COMPACT_ATOMS: atom_id res chain seq x y z
N MET A 1 -24.07 -14.95 14.42
CA MET A 1 -22.86 -14.98 13.57
C MET A 1 -21.70 -15.60 14.33
N THR A 2 -21.08 -16.67 13.80
CA THR A 2 -20.01 -17.41 14.48
C THR A 2 -18.66 -16.70 14.36
N LEU A 3 -17.68 -17.04 15.21
CA LEU A 3 -16.33 -16.47 15.11
C LEU A 3 -15.60 -16.84 13.80
N ARG A 4 -15.93 -17.97 13.17
CA ARG A 4 -15.39 -18.33 11.84
C ARG A 4 -15.98 -17.44 10.75
N GLU A 5 -17.29 -17.19 10.82
CA GLU A 5 -17.97 -16.26 9.91
C GLU A 5 -17.43 -14.85 10.08
N GLN A 6 -17.17 -14.39 11.31
CA GLN A 6 -16.54 -13.08 11.54
C GLN A 6 -15.17 -12.96 10.87
N ALA A 7 -14.34 -13.99 10.98
CA ALA A 7 -13.01 -14.00 10.37
C ALA A 7 -13.04 -13.92 8.83
N VAL A 8 -14.08 -14.47 8.18
CA VAL A 8 -14.27 -14.41 6.72
C VAL A 8 -14.98 -13.12 6.29
N LEU A 9 -16.00 -12.68 7.02
CA LEU A 9 -16.82 -11.54 6.64
C LEU A 9 -16.10 -10.21 6.88
N THR A 10 -15.23 -10.07 7.90
CA THR A 10 -14.49 -8.82 8.14
C THR A 10 -13.70 -8.37 6.91
N PRO A 11 -12.81 -9.18 6.31
CA PRO A 11 -12.13 -8.77 5.09
C PRO A 11 -13.10 -8.57 3.93
N LEU A 12 -14.14 -9.40 3.79
CA LEU A 12 -15.10 -9.25 2.70
C LEU A 12 -15.86 -7.90 2.78
N VAL A 13 -16.27 -7.49 3.98
CA VAL A 13 -16.91 -6.20 4.23
C VAL A 13 -15.96 -5.05 3.95
N PHE A 14 -14.69 -5.15 4.35
CA PHE A 14 -13.69 -4.13 4.03
C PHE A 14 -13.56 -3.92 2.52
N TYR A 15 -13.37 -4.99 1.75
CA TYR A 15 -13.25 -4.89 0.29
C TYR A 15 -14.54 -4.40 -0.39
N ASP A 16 -15.71 -4.73 0.17
CA ASP A 16 -17.02 -4.28 -0.28
C ASP A 16 -17.20 -2.74 -0.19
N LEU A 17 -16.49 -2.07 0.73
CA LEU A 17 -16.44 -0.59 0.83
C LEU A 17 -15.81 0.05 -0.41
N PHE A 18 -14.97 -0.68 -1.13
CA PHE A 18 -14.22 -0.19 -2.29
C PHE A 18 -14.71 -0.81 -3.60
N ASP A 19 -15.93 -1.36 -3.62
CA ASP A 19 -16.50 -2.08 -4.76
C ASP A 19 -15.56 -3.19 -5.30
N ARG A 20 -14.83 -3.86 -4.42
CA ARG A 20 -13.89 -4.92 -4.82
C ARG A 20 -14.45 -6.29 -4.43
N PRO A 21 -14.89 -7.13 -5.37
CA PRO A 21 -15.10 -8.54 -5.07
C PRO A 21 -13.72 -9.20 -4.92
N VAL A 22 -13.59 -10.24 -4.11
CA VAL A 22 -12.27 -10.76 -3.67
C VAL A 22 -12.12 -12.22 -4.04
N ARG A 23 -10.94 -12.61 -4.52
CA ARG A 23 -10.66 -14.03 -4.77
C ARG A 23 -10.54 -14.79 -3.43
N PRO A 24 -11.13 -16.00 -3.30
CA PRO A 24 -11.10 -16.75 -2.05
C PRO A 24 -9.69 -17.00 -1.49
N ASP A 25 -8.68 -17.19 -2.34
CA ASP A 25 -7.28 -17.36 -1.93
C ASP A 25 -6.72 -16.10 -1.26
N VAL A 26 -7.02 -14.91 -1.80
CA VAL A 26 -6.63 -13.64 -1.20
C VAL A 26 -7.29 -13.48 0.16
N LEU A 27 -8.59 -13.75 0.22
CA LEU A 27 -9.36 -13.61 1.45
C LEU A 27 -8.90 -14.58 2.54
N HIS A 28 -8.50 -15.81 2.17
CA HIS A 28 -7.99 -16.83 3.10
C HIS A 28 -6.69 -16.38 3.79
N THR A 29 -5.82 -15.65 3.09
CA THR A 29 -4.62 -15.04 3.69
C THR A 29 -4.92 -13.87 4.62
N LEU A 30 -6.14 -13.33 4.59
CA LEU A 30 -6.57 -12.14 5.33
C LEU A 30 -7.69 -12.45 6.34
N THR A 31 -7.82 -13.71 6.78
CA THR A 31 -8.81 -14.09 7.79
C THR A 31 -8.55 -13.31 9.08
N TYR A 32 -9.53 -12.52 9.50
CA TYR A 32 -9.33 -11.53 10.55
C TYR A 32 -9.26 -12.19 11.94
N ARG A 33 -8.14 -11.98 12.63
CA ARG A 33 -7.81 -12.43 14.01
C ARG A 33 -7.96 -13.94 14.26
N ARG A 34 -8.05 -14.75 13.20
CA ARG A 34 -8.24 -16.20 13.35
C ARG A 34 -7.61 -16.98 12.21
N THR A 35 -6.92 -18.06 12.57
CA THR A 35 -6.45 -19.07 11.63
C THR A 35 -7.59 -20.01 11.28
N LEU A 36 -7.83 -20.22 9.99
CA LEU A 36 -8.81 -21.16 9.47
C LEU A 36 -8.11 -22.10 8.49
N ALA A 37 -8.09 -23.40 8.79
CA ALA A 37 -7.68 -24.40 7.80
C ALA A 37 -8.52 -24.25 6.53
N ARG A 38 -7.94 -24.58 5.36
CA ARG A 38 -8.60 -24.37 4.06
C ARG A 38 -10.00 -24.99 4.01
N SER A 39 -10.16 -26.22 4.47
CA SER A 39 -11.46 -26.90 4.56
C SER A 39 -12.48 -26.18 5.46
N ALA A 40 -12.04 -25.63 6.59
CA ALA A 40 -12.92 -24.87 7.49
C ALA A 40 -13.31 -23.51 6.90
N PHE A 41 -12.42 -22.89 6.12
CA PHE A 41 -12.70 -21.65 5.38
C PHE A 41 -13.72 -21.91 4.27
N ASP A 42 -13.51 -22.93 3.43
CA ASP A 42 -14.44 -23.30 2.36
C ASP A 42 -15.83 -23.65 2.92
N GLN A 43 -15.90 -24.48 3.97
CA GLN A 43 -17.17 -24.79 4.66
C GLN A 43 -17.86 -23.55 5.26
N THR A 44 -17.09 -22.52 5.65
CA THR A 44 -17.67 -21.27 6.16
C THR A 44 -18.28 -20.46 5.02
N ILE A 45 -17.63 -20.43 3.85
CA ILE A 45 -18.19 -19.81 2.63
C ILE A 45 -19.47 -20.53 2.22
N ASP A 46 -19.47 -21.86 2.11
CA ASP A 46 -20.64 -22.64 1.69
C ASP A 46 -21.87 -22.36 2.56
N ARG A 47 -21.67 -22.27 3.89
CA ARG A 47 -22.76 -21.93 4.83
C ARG A 47 -23.26 -20.50 4.66
N LEU A 48 -22.35 -19.55 4.45
CA LEU A 48 -22.73 -18.15 4.22
C LEU A 48 -23.48 -18.00 2.89
N GLU A 49 -23.09 -18.76 1.87
CA GLU A 49 -23.73 -18.77 0.56
C GLU A 49 -25.11 -19.43 0.61
N ALA A 50 -25.25 -20.57 1.30
CA ALA A 50 -26.55 -21.21 1.54
C ALA A 50 -27.54 -20.31 2.29
N ARG A 51 -27.03 -19.41 3.14
CA ARG A 51 -27.82 -18.38 3.84
C ARG A 51 -28.07 -17.13 3.01
N GLY A 52 -27.55 -17.05 1.79
CA GLY A 52 -27.68 -15.88 0.92
C GLY A 52 -26.93 -14.64 1.42
N VAL A 53 -25.90 -14.80 2.28
CA VAL A 53 -25.10 -13.68 2.82
C VAL A 53 -23.97 -13.29 1.86
N VAL A 54 -23.35 -14.28 1.22
CA VAL A 54 -22.27 -14.10 0.25
C VAL A 54 -22.61 -14.84 -1.03
N TRP A 55 -22.12 -14.36 -2.17
CA TRP A 55 -22.27 -15.01 -3.46
C TRP A 55 -20.92 -15.22 -4.12
N GLN A 56 -20.79 -16.32 -4.86
CA GLN A 56 -19.64 -16.58 -5.72
C GLN A 56 -19.98 -16.34 -7.19
N ARG A 57 -19.16 -15.55 -7.89
CA ARG A 57 -19.31 -15.29 -9.33
C ARG A 57 -17.96 -14.97 -9.97
N ARG A 58 -17.68 -15.58 -11.13
CA ARG A 58 -16.41 -15.41 -11.88
C ARG A 58 -15.15 -15.68 -11.04
N GLY A 59 -15.23 -16.60 -10.08
CA GLY A 59 -14.12 -16.92 -9.17
C GLY A 59 -13.87 -15.88 -8.08
N PHE A 60 -14.77 -14.90 -7.93
CA PHE A 60 -14.77 -13.97 -6.80
C PHE A 60 -15.85 -14.31 -5.78
N LEU A 61 -15.56 -13.97 -4.54
CA LEU A 61 -16.51 -13.87 -3.43
C LEU A 61 -16.92 -12.40 -3.24
N GLN A 62 -18.19 -12.18 -2.95
CA GLN A 62 -18.77 -10.87 -2.67
C GLN A 62 -19.94 -10.98 -1.67
N LEU A 63 -20.32 -9.87 -1.04
CA LEU A 63 -21.58 -9.82 -0.29
C LEU A 63 -22.78 -9.93 -1.24
N ALA A 64 -23.86 -10.54 -0.76
CA ALA A 64 -25.12 -10.60 -1.49
C ALA A 64 -25.73 -9.21 -1.72
N GLY A 65 -26.63 -9.10 -2.71
CA GLY A 65 -27.27 -7.82 -3.06
C GLY A 65 -26.37 -6.85 -3.83
N ARG A 66 -25.26 -7.33 -4.40
CA ARG A 66 -24.30 -6.55 -5.19
C ARG A 66 -24.25 -7.04 -6.65
N PRO A 67 -25.33 -6.88 -7.44
CA PRO A 67 -25.33 -7.31 -8.83
C PRO A 67 -24.26 -6.56 -9.64
N GLY A 68 -23.55 -7.24 -10.55
CA GLY A 68 -22.52 -6.65 -11.40
C GLY A 68 -21.15 -6.44 -10.73
N LEU A 69 -21.02 -6.66 -9.42
CA LEU A 69 -19.77 -6.41 -8.70
C LEU A 69 -18.62 -7.30 -9.19
N ALA A 70 -18.89 -8.58 -9.46
CA ALA A 70 -17.92 -9.51 -10.07
C ALA A 70 -17.40 -9.03 -11.44
N GLU A 71 -18.27 -8.44 -12.27
CA GLU A 71 -17.91 -7.85 -13.56
C GLU A 71 -17.00 -6.62 -13.38
N ILE A 72 -17.33 -5.74 -12.43
CA ILE A 72 -16.47 -4.60 -12.06
C ILE A 72 -15.09 -5.11 -11.62
N GLY A 73 -15.05 -6.13 -10.75
CA GLY A 73 -13.80 -6.74 -10.29
C GLY A 73 -12.94 -7.30 -11.43
N TYR A 74 -13.57 -7.97 -12.39
CA TYR A 74 -12.86 -8.47 -13.58
C TYR A 74 -12.25 -7.34 -14.41
N VAL A 75 -13.00 -6.26 -14.66
CA VAL A 75 -12.51 -5.08 -15.39
C VAL A 75 -11.37 -4.40 -14.64
N ARG A 76 -11.49 -4.24 -13.31
CA ARG A 76 -10.42 -3.66 -12.48
C ARG A 76 -9.17 -4.51 -12.45
N GLU A 77 -9.28 -5.85 -12.46
CA GLU A 77 -8.11 -6.71 -12.59
C GLU A 77 -7.39 -6.54 -13.94
N MET A 78 -8.12 -6.32 -15.03
CA MET A 78 -7.50 -6.02 -16.33
C MET A 78 -6.73 -4.68 -16.30
N TYR A 79 -7.33 -3.64 -15.73
CA TYR A 79 -6.63 -2.35 -15.54
C TYR A 79 -5.43 -2.49 -14.61
N SER A 80 -5.57 -3.18 -13.47
CA SER A 80 -4.47 -3.44 -12.55
C SER A 80 -3.35 -4.24 -13.20
N LYS A 81 -3.66 -5.24 -14.02
CA LYS A 81 -2.62 -6.02 -14.73
C LYS A 81 -1.78 -5.14 -15.66
N ALA A 82 -2.43 -4.28 -16.45
CA ALA A 82 -1.72 -3.35 -17.33
C ALA A 82 -0.90 -2.34 -16.52
N LEU A 83 -1.48 -1.75 -15.46
CA LEU A 83 -0.81 -0.76 -14.63
C LEU A 83 0.34 -1.35 -13.80
N TRP A 84 0.26 -2.64 -13.43
CA TRP A 84 1.36 -3.36 -12.77
C TRP A 84 2.57 -3.50 -13.70
N ALA A 85 2.36 -3.82 -14.98
CA ALA A 85 3.47 -3.89 -15.94
C ALA A 85 4.17 -2.52 -16.10
N ASP A 86 3.38 -1.44 -16.15
CA ASP A 86 3.93 -0.08 -16.14
C ASP A 86 4.69 0.22 -14.83
N ALA A 87 4.13 -0.18 -13.69
CA ALA A 87 4.76 0.05 -12.38
C ALA A 87 6.08 -0.71 -12.23
N GLU A 88 6.14 -1.98 -12.64
CA GLU A 88 7.36 -2.79 -12.61
C GLU A 88 8.46 -2.13 -13.45
N TYR A 89 8.15 -1.76 -14.69
CA TYR A 89 9.09 -1.07 -15.58
C TYR A 89 9.60 0.25 -14.97
N LEU A 90 8.68 1.10 -14.50
CA LEU A 90 9.05 2.41 -13.94
C LEU A 90 9.84 2.27 -12.63
N ILE A 91 9.51 1.29 -11.78
CA ILE A 91 10.23 1.06 -10.52
C ILE A 91 11.62 0.45 -10.78
N GLU A 92 11.76 -0.40 -11.79
CA GLU A 92 13.06 -0.94 -12.20
C GLU A 92 14.05 0.16 -12.57
N GLU A 93 13.61 1.18 -13.32
CA GLU A 93 14.44 2.35 -13.65
C GLU A 93 14.81 3.17 -12.41
N LEU A 94 13.98 3.15 -11.37
CA LEU A 94 14.29 3.77 -10.07
C LEU A 94 15.26 2.92 -9.24
N ALA A 95 15.67 1.74 -9.70
CA ALA A 95 16.61 0.90 -8.96
C ALA A 95 18.00 1.54 -8.83
N SER A 96 18.42 2.41 -9.75
CA SER A 96 19.71 3.10 -9.68
C SER A 96 19.77 4.27 -8.70
N ILE A 97 18.63 4.63 -8.09
CA ILE A 97 18.55 5.77 -7.18
C ILE A 97 19.34 5.45 -5.89
N PRO A 98 20.24 6.34 -5.44
CA PRO A 98 21.08 6.10 -4.27
C PRO A 98 20.27 6.00 -2.99
N PHE A 99 20.74 5.18 -2.04
CA PHE A 99 20.22 4.99 -0.70
C PHE A 99 18.82 4.36 -0.60
N VAL A 100 18.16 4.06 -1.72
CA VAL A 100 16.87 3.36 -1.72
C VAL A 100 17.06 1.91 -1.32
N ARG A 101 16.38 1.47 -0.25
CA ARG A 101 16.39 0.09 0.24
C ARG A 101 15.14 -0.68 -0.15
N MET A 102 13.98 -0.02 -0.27
CA MET A 102 12.75 -0.65 -0.74
C MET A 102 11.93 0.32 -1.59
N ILE A 103 11.31 -0.17 -2.66
CA ILE A 103 10.18 0.50 -3.32
C ILE A 103 9.03 -0.49 -3.39
N ALA A 104 7.88 -0.09 -2.87
CA ALA A 104 6.68 -0.90 -2.82
C ALA A 104 5.48 -0.14 -3.40
N VAL A 105 4.62 -0.86 -4.11
CA VAL A 105 3.32 -0.35 -4.57
C VAL A 105 2.32 -0.46 -3.42
N ILE A 106 1.50 0.57 -3.25
CA ILE A 106 0.47 0.68 -2.22
C ILE A 106 -0.90 1.07 -2.82
N ASN A 107 -1.92 1.20 -1.98
CA ASN A 107 -3.27 1.65 -2.35
C ASN A 107 -3.90 0.83 -3.51
N SER A 108 -4.67 1.49 -4.38
CA SER A 108 -5.61 0.84 -5.32
C SER A 108 -4.97 -0.26 -6.18
N LEU A 109 -3.74 -0.04 -6.66
CA LEU A 109 -3.01 -1.02 -7.47
C LEU A 109 -2.58 -2.24 -6.65
N ALA A 110 -2.12 -2.04 -5.41
CA ALA A 110 -1.77 -3.12 -4.49
C ALA A 110 -2.98 -3.98 -4.07
N PHE A 111 -4.19 -3.40 -4.07
CA PHE A 111 -5.46 -4.11 -3.86
C PHE A 111 -6.03 -4.77 -5.14
N TRP A 112 -5.34 -4.69 -6.29
CA TRP A 112 -5.86 -5.12 -7.59
C TRP A 112 -7.23 -4.49 -7.89
N ASN A 113 -7.36 -3.20 -7.58
CA ASN A 113 -8.59 -2.43 -7.67
C ASN A 113 -8.42 -1.14 -8.49
N ALA A 114 -7.44 -1.12 -9.39
CA ALA A 114 -7.18 0.03 -10.26
C ALA A 114 -8.28 0.20 -11.31
N ASN A 115 -8.48 1.43 -11.76
CA ASN A 115 -9.37 1.77 -12.87
C ASN A 115 -8.59 2.46 -14.00
N SER A 116 -9.30 2.93 -15.02
CA SER A 116 -8.70 3.58 -16.20
C SER A 116 -7.89 4.84 -15.88
N ASP A 117 -8.13 5.49 -14.75
CA ASP A 117 -7.54 6.76 -14.35
C ASP A 117 -6.58 6.63 -13.16
N SER A 118 -6.32 5.41 -12.68
CA SER A 118 -5.45 5.16 -11.54
C SER A 118 -3.99 5.54 -11.82
N ASP A 119 -3.38 6.14 -10.81
CA ASP A 119 -1.94 6.36 -10.64
C ASP A 119 -1.27 5.15 -9.95
N ILE A 120 0.06 5.21 -9.87
CA ILE A 120 0.93 4.24 -9.20
C ILE A 120 1.45 4.90 -7.93
N ASP A 121 0.86 4.54 -6.80
CA ASP A 121 1.27 5.05 -5.49
C ASP A 121 2.43 4.23 -4.92
N LEU A 122 3.49 4.90 -4.49
CA LEU A 122 4.70 4.27 -3.97
C LEU A 122 4.94 4.58 -2.49
N LEU A 123 5.33 3.52 -1.78
CA LEU A 123 6.06 3.58 -0.51
C LEU A 123 7.55 3.36 -0.81
N VAL A 124 8.38 4.34 -0.46
CA VAL A 124 9.84 4.28 -0.62
C VAL A 124 10.50 4.21 0.75
N VAL A 125 11.38 3.23 0.95
CA VAL A 125 12.22 3.13 2.15
C VAL A 125 13.68 3.38 1.79
N THR A 126 14.33 4.28 2.53
CA THR A 126 15.74 4.63 2.32
C THR A 126 16.62 4.22 3.50
N GLU A 127 17.93 4.33 3.31
CA GLU A 127 18.88 4.40 4.42
C GLU A 127 18.58 5.62 5.32
N PRO A 128 18.90 5.59 6.64
CA PRO A 128 18.66 6.71 7.54
C PRO A 128 19.27 8.01 7.05
N ASN A 129 18.52 9.11 7.19
CA ASN A 129 18.90 10.47 6.82
C ASN A 129 19.02 10.75 5.30
N TRP A 130 18.71 9.79 4.42
CA TRP A 130 18.84 9.95 2.97
C TRP A 130 17.52 10.18 2.21
N ILE A 131 16.40 10.33 2.94
CA ILE A 131 15.07 10.54 2.35
C ILE A 131 15.07 11.69 1.35
N ALA A 132 15.66 12.85 1.70
CA ALA A 132 15.62 14.03 0.85
C ALA A 132 16.32 13.79 -0.50
N VAL A 133 17.51 13.18 -0.46
CA VAL A 133 18.30 12.85 -1.65
C VAL A 133 17.55 11.85 -2.52
N ALA A 134 17.10 10.72 -1.97
CA ALA A 134 16.38 9.71 -2.73
C ALA A 134 15.09 10.27 -3.34
N ARG A 135 14.32 11.03 -2.56
CA ARG A 135 13.07 11.66 -3.00
C ARG A 135 13.31 12.65 -4.14
N ASP A 136 14.36 13.47 -4.07
CA ASP A 136 14.65 14.44 -5.13
C ASP A 136 15.10 13.76 -6.42
N HIS A 137 15.89 12.68 -6.35
CA HIS A 137 16.26 11.91 -7.54
C HIS A 137 15.05 11.21 -8.17
N ILE A 138 14.22 10.54 -7.36
CA ILE A 138 12.99 9.90 -7.84
C ILE A 138 12.11 10.94 -8.51
N ASN A 139 11.90 12.08 -7.85
CA ASN A 139 11.08 13.15 -8.38
C ASN A 139 11.65 13.78 -9.66
N LEU A 140 12.97 13.96 -9.73
CA LEU A 140 13.66 14.49 -10.91
C LEU A 140 13.50 13.53 -12.09
N TRP A 141 13.79 12.25 -11.88
CA TRP A 141 13.60 11.21 -12.89
C TRP A 141 12.13 11.14 -13.34
N LEU A 142 11.18 11.05 -12.42
CA LEU A 142 9.75 11.05 -12.79
C LEU A 142 9.33 12.32 -13.56
N THR A 143 9.92 13.48 -13.25
CA THR A 143 9.60 14.74 -13.95
C THR A 143 10.19 14.77 -15.35
N LEU A 144 11.46 14.39 -15.51
CA LEU A 144 12.17 14.39 -16.78
C LEU A 144 11.53 13.44 -17.82
N TRP A 145 10.97 12.31 -17.36
CA TRP A 145 10.25 11.36 -18.22
C TRP A 145 8.74 11.63 -18.28
N GLY A 146 8.26 12.72 -17.67
CA GLY A 146 6.84 13.07 -17.66
C GLY A 146 5.95 12.02 -17.00
N LYS A 147 6.49 11.21 -16.08
CA LYS A 147 5.77 10.15 -15.35
C LYS A 147 5.32 10.59 -13.97
N ARG A 148 5.77 11.74 -13.48
CA ARG A 148 5.35 12.28 -12.18
C ARG A 148 3.86 12.62 -12.18
N ASN A 149 3.15 12.20 -11.14
CA ASN A 149 1.81 12.66 -10.87
C ASN A 149 1.84 14.14 -10.44
N THR A 150 1.24 15.01 -11.25
CA THR A 150 1.07 16.44 -11.02
C THR A 150 -0.39 16.82 -11.29
N HIS A 151 -0.74 18.11 -11.25
CA HIS A 151 -2.09 18.55 -11.64
C HIS A 151 -2.36 18.17 -13.11
N GLY A 152 -3.20 17.16 -13.36
CA GLY A 152 -3.48 16.63 -14.70
C GLY A 152 -3.99 15.17 -14.69
N PRO A 153 -4.04 14.50 -15.85
CA PRO A 153 -4.43 13.09 -15.95
C PRO A 153 -3.49 12.20 -15.13
N LYS A 154 -4.07 11.38 -14.25
CA LYS A 154 -3.35 10.52 -13.31
C LYS A 154 -2.93 9.16 -13.90
N ARG A 155 -3.61 8.73 -14.96
CA ARG A 155 -3.41 7.42 -15.60
C ARG A 155 -1.93 7.15 -15.86
N GLY A 156 -1.41 6.08 -15.26
CA GLY A 156 -0.02 5.63 -15.47
C GLY A 156 1.05 6.60 -14.96
N LYS A 157 0.67 7.58 -14.13
CA LYS A 157 1.60 8.46 -13.44
C LYS A 157 1.98 7.86 -12.10
N VAL A 158 3.16 8.21 -11.62
CA VAL A 158 3.72 7.73 -10.34
C VAL A 158 3.60 8.82 -9.28
N ALA A 159 3.05 8.45 -8.13
CA ALA A 159 2.93 9.28 -6.95
C ALA A 159 3.76 8.66 -5.81
N PRO A 160 4.97 9.18 -5.55
CA PRO A 160 5.75 8.75 -4.39
C PRO A 160 5.18 9.40 -3.12
N ASP A 161 4.18 8.74 -2.53
CA ASP A 161 3.32 9.30 -1.49
C ASP A 161 3.89 9.19 -0.08
N ILE A 162 4.65 8.13 0.18
CA ILE A 162 5.20 7.83 1.50
C ILE A 162 6.70 7.54 1.40
N PHE A 163 7.47 8.23 2.22
CA PHE A 163 8.89 7.94 2.42
C PHE A 163 9.13 7.58 3.89
N LEU A 164 9.88 6.52 4.11
CA LEU A 164 10.40 6.13 5.42
C LEU A 164 11.91 5.91 5.28
N ASP A 165 12.64 5.97 6.39
CA ASP A 165 13.95 5.36 6.44
C ASP A 165 13.95 4.11 7.32
N THR A 166 15.02 3.31 7.22
CA THR A 166 15.08 2.02 7.97
C THR A 166 15.15 2.16 9.49
N SER A 167 15.32 3.38 10.04
CA SER A 167 15.21 3.64 11.49
C SER A 167 13.76 3.83 11.95
N ALA A 168 12.84 4.06 11.02
CA ALA A 168 11.44 4.38 11.25
C ALA A 168 10.47 3.31 10.69
N LEU A 169 10.88 2.04 10.66
CA LEU A 169 10.05 0.93 10.16
C LEU A 169 8.90 0.54 11.09
N ALA A 170 8.97 0.86 12.38
CA ALA A 170 7.86 0.62 13.30
C ALA A 170 6.77 1.66 13.04
N VAL A 171 5.68 1.23 12.41
CA VAL A 171 4.60 2.13 11.93
C VAL A 171 3.31 1.99 12.74
N ASN A 172 3.38 1.38 13.92
CA ASN A 172 2.21 1.17 14.77
C ASN A 172 1.50 2.47 15.16
N ASP A 173 2.25 3.55 15.37
CA ASP A 173 1.71 4.87 15.73
C ASP A 173 0.96 5.53 14.57
N PHE A 174 0.95 4.91 13.39
CA PHE A 174 0.22 5.42 12.24
C PHE A 174 -1.26 5.08 12.35
N HIS A 175 -1.63 4.05 13.13
CA HIS A 175 -3.02 3.65 13.32
C HIS A 175 -3.83 4.75 13.99
N LEU A 176 -5.01 5.02 13.44
CA LEU A 176 -6.05 5.69 14.21
C LEU A 176 -6.42 4.85 15.44
N LYS A 177 -6.62 5.53 16.58
CA LYS A 177 -7.11 4.91 17.81
C LYS A 177 -8.63 5.12 17.93
N PRO A 178 -9.40 4.14 18.45
CA PRO A 178 -8.96 2.84 18.97
C PRO A 178 -8.78 1.75 17.90
N ARG A 179 -9.24 1.98 16.66
CA ARG A 179 -9.20 1.01 15.55
C ARG A 179 -9.00 1.73 14.21
N ASP A 180 -8.31 1.07 13.29
CA ASP A 180 -8.08 1.56 11.93
C ASP A 180 -8.10 0.40 10.94
N ILE A 181 -9.31 -0.03 10.57
CA ILE A 181 -9.50 -1.17 9.66
C ILE A 181 -8.82 -0.92 8.31
N TYR A 182 -8.79 0.34 7.84
CA TYR A 182 -8.12 0.68 6.60
C TYR A 182 -6.62 0.43 6.69
N PHE A 183 -5.97 0.92 7.74
CA PHE A 183 -4.53 0.76 7.92
C PHE A 183 -4.13 -0.71 8.09
N ASP A 184 -4.94 -1.51 8.80
CA ASP A 184 -4.75 -2.97 8.91
C ASP A 184 -4.61 -3.61 7.51
N PHE A 185 -5.60 -3.40 6.64
CA PHE A 185 -5.59 -3.96 5.30
C PHE A 185 -4.55 -3.31 4.39
N TRP A 186 -4.37 -1.99 4.49
CA TRP A 186 -3.37 -1.25 3.71
C TRP A 186 -1.96 -1.80 3.96
N PHE A 187 -1.60 -2.01 5.22
CA PHE A 187 -0.30 -2.58 5.59
C PHE A 187 -0.14 -4.02 5.07
N ALA A 188 -1.19 -4.85 5.22
CA ALA A 188 -1.20 -6.22 4.70
C ALA A 188 -1.07 -6.29 3.16
N ARG A 189 -1.32 -5.18 2.46
CA ARG A 189 -1.25 -5.10 0.99
C ARG A 189 -0.03 -4.39 0.44
N ILE A 190 0.87 -3.86 1.28
CA ILE A 190 2.16 -3.33 0.82
C ILE A 190 2.86 -4.41 -0.02
N THR A 191 3.13 -4.08 -1.28
CA THR A 191 3.66 -5.04 -2.25
C THR A 191 5.02 -4.53 -2.77
N PRO A 192 6.15 -5.03 -2.24
CA PRO A 192 7.48 -4.60 -2.67
C PRO A 192 7.81 -5.09 -4.08
N VAL A 193 8.48 -4.22 -4.85
CA VAL A 193 9.05 -4.50 -6.18
C VAL A 193 10.57 -4.44 -6.12
N ILE A 194 11.14 -3.46 -5.42
CA ILE A 194 12.55 -3.44 -5.00
C ILE A 194 12.60 -3.75 -3.51
N ASN A 195 13.40 -4.74 -3.12
CA ASN A 195 13.62 -5.09 -1.71
C ASN A 195 15.08 -5.46 -1.45
N ARG A 196 15.86 -4.54 -0.88
CA ARG A 196 17.29 -4.72 -0.55
C ARG A 196 17.45 -4.93 0.94
N HIS A 197 18.45 -5.72 1.33
CA HIS A 197 18.80 -6.01 2.74
C HIS A 197 17.60 -6.47 3.59
N ALA A 198 16.71 -7.26 2.97
CA ALA A 198 15.49 -7.76 3.60
C ALA A 198 14.65 -6.64 4.26
N THR A 199 14.54 -5.49 3.61
CA THR A 199 13.87 -4.30 4.19
C THR A 199 12.38 -4.53 4.40
N TYR A 200 11.70 -5.24 3.48
CA TYR A 200 10.30 -5.60 3.66
C TYR A 200 10.11 -6.55 4.84
N GLU A 201 10.99 -7.54 4.99
CA GLU A 201 10.98 -8.48 6.10
C GLU A 201 11.21 -7.76 7.43
N ARG A 202 12.18 -6.83 7.48
CA ARG A 202 12.41 -5.95 8.64
C ARG A 202 11.20 -5.08 8.95
N LEU A 203 10.50 -4.56 7.93
CA LEU A 203 9.25 -3.83 8.10
C LEU A 203 8.18 -4.70 8.75
N LEU A 204 8.03 -5.96 8.32
CA LEU A 204 7.10 -6.90 8.94
C LEU A 204 7.50 -7.25 10.37
N THR A 205 8.78 -7.48 10.65
CA THR A 205 9.30 -7.76 12.00
C THR A 205 9.09 -6.58 12.95
N ALA A 206 9.24 -5.34 12.48
CA ALA A 206 8.97 -4.14 13.26
C ALA A 206 7.47 -3.92 13.57
N ASN A 207 6.58 -4.68 12.91
CA ASN A 207 5.12 -4.54 13.01
C ASN A 207 4.45 -5.90 13.30
N PRO A 208 4.78 -6.56 14.43
CA PRO A 208 4.30 -7.91 14.73
C PRO A 208 2.77 -7.99 14.90
N TRP A 209 2.12 -6.85 15.17
CA TRP A 209 0.67 -6.74 15.26
C TRP A 209 -0.05 -7.27 14.02
N ILE A 210 0.59 -7.24 12.84
CA ILE A 210 -0.02 -7.75 11.61
C ILE A 210 -0.37 -9.24 11.69
N GLN A 211 0.42 -10.03 12.42
CA GLN A 211 0.16 -11.47 12.63
C GLN A 211 -0.96 -11.70 13.64
N THR A 212 -1.21 -10.77 14.55
CA THR A 212 -2.39 -10.79 15.43
C THR A 212 -3.65 -10.41 14.64
N THR A 213 -3.55 -9.42 13.76
CA THR A 213 -4.67 -8.98 12.90
C THR A 213 -5.02 -10.01 11.83
N PHE A 214 -4.01 -10.60 11.17
CA PHE A 214 -4.14 -11.58 10.11
C PHE A 214 -3.17 -12.75 10.34
N PRO A 215 -3.49 -13.74 11.18
CA PRO A 215 -2.55 -14.83 11.53
C PRO A 215 -2.20 -15.77 10.38
N GLN A 216 -2.94 -15.70 9.28
CA GLN A 216 -2.65 -16.43 8.04
C GLN A 216 -2.03 -15.53 6.97
N PHE A 217 -1.65 -14.29 7.33
CA PHE A 217 -0.97 -13.38 6.43
C PHE A 217 0.29 -14.05 5.87
N ARG A 218 0.41 -13.97 4.56
CA ARG A 218 1.59 -14.39 3.82
C ARG A 218 2.10 -13.17 3.07
N PRO A 219 3.36 -12.75 3.30
CA PRO A 219 3.96 -11.65 2.57
C PRO A 219 3.82 -11.90 1.07
N ARG A 220 3.29 -10.92 0.33
CA ARG A 220 3.18 -11.01 -1.13
C ARG A 220 4.32 -10.23 -1.74
N LEU A 221 5.25 -10.96 -2.34
CA LEU A 221 6.23 -10.39 -3.23
C LEU A 221 5.62 -10.42 -4.64
N HIS A 222 5.47 -9.25 -5.27
CA HIS A 222 5.15 -9.18 -6.70
C HIS A 222 6.47 -8.97 -7.42
N HIS A 223 6.89 -9.99 -8.19
CA HIS A 223 8.11 -10.03 -8.99
C HIS A 223 9.23 -9.10 -8.46
N VAL A 224 9.90 -9.50 -7.38
CA VAL A 224 11.00 -8.69 -6.83
C VAL A 224 12.08 -8.61 -7.88
N ILE A 225 12.30 -7.40 -8.40
CA ILE A 225 13.24 -7.16 -9.48
C ILE A 225 14.63 -7.15 -8.86
N ALA A 226 15.48 -8.08 -9.31
CA ALA A 226 16.90 -8.02 -9.06
C ALA A 226 17.48 -6.92 -9.96
N PRO A 227 18.04 -5.83 -9.40
CA PRO A 227 18.64 -4.78 -10.21
C PRO A 227 19.76 -5.37 -11.10
N ASN A 228 19.86 -4.90 -12.34
CA ASN A 228 21.00 -5.26 -13.19
C ASN A 228 22.30 -4.60 -12.69
N SER A 229 23.44 -5.06 -13.19
CA SER A 229 24.77 -4.58 -12.76
C SER A 229 25.00 -3.10 -13.08
N GLU A 230 24.33 -2.53 -14.09
CA GLU A 230 24.45 -1.11 -14.44
C GLU A 230 23.72 -0.22 -13.43
N HIS A 231 22.52 -0.62 -12.99
CA HIS A 231 21.76 0.05 -11.94
C HIS A 231 22.55 0.07 -10.63
N GLU A 232 23.16 -1.05 -10.27
CA GLU A 232 23.98 -1.15 -9.06
C GLU A 232 25.23 -0.27 -9.14
N GLN A 233 25.96 -0.31 -10.26
CA GLN A 233 27.14 0.55 -10.45
C GLN A 233 26.79 2.04 -10.41
N THR A 234 25.66 2.42 -11.02
CA THR A 234 25.20 3.81 -11.04
C THR A 234 24.82 4.26 -9.63
N ARG A 235 24.05 3.44 -8.90
CA ARG A 235 23.72 3.68 -7.49
C ARG A 235 24.98 3.87 -6.67
N ASP A 236 25.93 2.95 -6.74
CA ASP A 236 27.15 2.97 -5.93
C ASP A 236 28.03 4.18 -6.25
N ARG A 237 28.07 4.65 -7.50
CA ARG A 237 28.77 5.89 -7.87
C ARG A 237 28.12 7.11 -7.20
N TRP A 238 26.80 7.21 -7.23
CA TRP A 238 26.07 8.30 -6.58
C TRP A 238 26.18 8.25 -5.06
N GLU A 239 26.10 7.06 -4.45
CA GLU A 239 26.31 6.89 -3.01
C GLU A 239 27.73 7.33 -2.61
N ARG A 240 28.78 6.90 -3.34
CA ARG A 240 30.15 7.36 -3.11
C ARG A 240 30.30 8.87 -3.25
N PHE A 241 29.65 9.48 -4.24
CA PHE A 241 29.64 10.94 -4.39
C PHE A 241 29.02 11.61 -3.16
N TYR A 242 27.83 11.18 -2.75
CA TYR A 242 27.12 11.76 -1.61
C TYR A 242 27.81 11.55 -0.27
N CYS A 243 28.60 10.48 -0.12
CA CYS A 243 29.46 10.23 1.05
C CYS A 243 30.81 10.97 0.99
N SER A 244 31.08 11.77 -0.04
CA SER A 244 32.25 12.67 -0.07
C SER A 244 31.95 14.01 0.61
N SER A 245 32.97 14.75 1.06
CA SER A 245 32.77 16.07 1.70
C SER A 245 32.07 17.11 0.80
N ILE A 246 32.15 16.96 -0.52
CA ILE A 246 31.39 17.79 -1.45
C ILE A 246 29.93 17.31 -1.50
N GLY A 247 29.72 16.01 -1.69
CA GLY A 247 28.39 15.42 -1.76
C GLY A 247 27.57 15.60 -0.48
N GLU A 248 28.18 15.51 0.70
CA GLU A 248 27.51 15.77 1.97
C GLU A 248 26.96 17.20 2.05
N ARG A 249 27.74 18.19 1.57
CA ARG A 249 27.28 19.59 1.49
C ARG A 249 26.11 19.74 0.51
N VAL A 250 26.15 19.05 -0.63
CA VAL A 250 25.04 19.01 -1.59
C VAL A 250 23.79 18.37 -0.95
N ALA A 251 23.93 17.23 -0.28
CA ALA A 251 22.84 16.54 0.40
C ALA A 251 22.23 17.39 1.53
N ALA A 252 23.06 18.11 2.29
CA ALA A 252 22.60 19.04 3.32
C ALA A 252 21.81 20.22 2.72
N GLY A 253 22.26 20.74 1.57
CA GLY A 253 21.55 21.75 0.80
C GLY A 253 20.19 21.27 0.31
N LEU A 254 20.13 20.09 -0.33
CA LEU A 254 18.90 19.46 -0.79
C LEU A 254 17.92 19.22 0.36
N SER A 255 18.42 18.66 1.47
CA SER A 255 17.62 18.43 2.69
C SER A 255 17.04 19.72 3.25
N SER A 256 17.82 20.81 3.27
CA SER A 256 17.36 22.12 3.75
C SER A 256 16.32 22.74 2.83
N TYR A 257 16.55 22.69 1.50
CA TYR A 257 15.60 23.14 0.50
C TYR A 257 14.28 22.38 0.57
N GLN A 258 14.35 21.05 0.64
CA GLN A 258 13.18 20.18 0.69
C GLN A 258 12.35 20.43 1.95
N ARG A 259 13.00 20.49 3.13
CA ARG A 259 12.34 20.84 4.40
C ARG A 259 11.59 22.17 4.30
N ALA A 260 12.25 23.24 3.87
CA ALA A 260 11.61 24.55 3.72
C ALA A 260 10.39 24.52 2.78
N ARG A 261 10.42 23.72 1.72
CA ARG A 261 9.27 23.55 0.80
C ARG A 261 8.14 22.73 1.43
N LEU A 262 8.48 21.68 2.17
CA LEU A 262 7.51 20.83 2.85
C LEU A 262 6.83 21.55 4.00
N ASP A 263 7.56 22.36 4.77
CA ASP A 263 7.00 23.19 5.84
C ASP A 263 5.98 24.18 5.28
N ARG A 264 6.32 24.88 4.18
CA ARG A 264 5.37 25.75 3.47
C ARG A 264 4.14 25.01 2.97
N TYR A 265 4.32 23.77 2.50
CA TYR A 265 3.20 22.94 2.05
C TYR A 265 2.31 22.54 3.24
N ALA A 266 2.89 22.05 4.33
CA ALA A 266 2.17 21.66 5.54
C ALA A 266 1.36 22.84 6.13
N HIS A 267 1.96 24.04 6.20
CA HIS A 267 1.26 25.25 6.62
C HIS A 267 0.07 25.61 5.74
N ARG A 268 0.13 25.33 4.42
CA ARG A 268 -0.93 25.67 3.47
C ARG A 268 -2.11 24.71 3.52
N VAL A 269 -1.88 23.42 3.74
CA VAL A 269 -2.94 22.40 3.71
C VAL A 269 -3.69 22.32 5.05
N GLY A 270 -3.13 22.85 6.14
CA GLY A 270 -3.79 22.91 7.44
C GLY A 270 -3.79 21.57 8.20
N SER A 271 -4.39 21.57 9.39
CA SER A 271 -4.39 20.46 10.36
C SER A 271 -5.17 19.21 9.92
N ASP A 272 -6.03 19.33 8.91
CA ASP A 272 -6.88 18.23 8.43
C ASP A 272 -6.16 17.30 7.43
N SER A 273 -4.86 17.52 7.23
CA SER A 273 -4.02 16.76 6.31
C SER A 273 -3.08 15.82 7.06
N LEU A 274 -2.94 14.58 6.59
CA LEU A 274 -1.97 13.59 7.12
C LEU A 274 -0.56 13.89 6.60
N VAL A 275 -0.21 15.17 6.50
CA VAL A 275 1.11 15.61 6.09
C VAL A 275 2.03 15.50 7.30
N LEU A 276 2.63 14.32 7.44
CA LEU A 276 3.70 14.09 8.41
C LEU A 276 5.03 14.39 7.74
N VAL A 277 5.76 15.37 8.28
CA VAL A 277 7.10 15.73 7.81
C VAL A 277 8.04 15.64 9.00
N THR A 278 8.79 14.55 9.08
CA THR A 278 9.88 14.36 10.05
C THR A 278 11.17 14.01 9.32
N PRO A 279 12.33 14.05 9.98
CA PRO A 279 13.59 13.62 9.37
C PRO A 279 13.58 12.16 8.86
N HIS A 280 12.74 11.31 9.47
CA HIS A 280 12.71 9.87 9.21
C HIS A 280 11.46 9.40 8.46
N GLN A 281 10.47 10.27 8.27
CA GLN A 281 9.19 9.92 7.65
C GLN A 281 8.57 11.11 6.92
N LEU A 282 8.14 10.90 5.69
CA LEU A 282 7.33 11.86 4.93
C LEU A 282 6.03 11.19 4.46
N ARG A 283 4.89 11.85 4.61
CA ARG A 283 3.60 11.42 4.05
C ARG A 283 2.88 12.58 3.43
N PHE A 284 2.25 12.34 2.27
CA PHE A 284 1.65 13.41 1.48
C PHE A 284 0.14 13.21 1.21
N HIS A 285 -0.54 12.33 1.95
CA HIS A 285 -1.93 11.99 1.65
C HIS A 285 -2.93 13.04 2.16
N VAL A 286 -3.79 13.51 1.24
CA VAL A 286 -4.82 14.52 1.49
C VAL A 286 -6.06 14.20 0.64
N PRO A 287 -7.28 14.18 1.21
CA PRO A 287 -7.63 14.17 2.64
C PRO A 287 -7.49 12.77 3.28
N ASP A 288 -7.30 12.70 4.60
CA ASP A 288 -7.29 11.42 5.34
C ASP A 288 -8.71 10.91 5.58
N ARG A 289 -9.14 9.92 4.79
CA ARG A 289 -10.48 9.34 4.84
C ARG A 289 -10.60 8.10 5.74
N ARG A 290 -9.56 7.76 6.51
CA ARG A 290 -9.55 6.52 7.31
C ARG A 290 -10.64 6.48 8.36
N LEU A 291 -10.99 7.61 8.96
CA LEU A 291 -12.11 7.69 9.90
C LEU A 291 -13.45 7.42 9.20
N GLU A 292 -13.66 7.97 7.99
CA GLU A 292 -14.84 7.69 7.17
C GLU A 292 -14.91 6.19 6.84
N TYR A 293 -13.79 5.57 6.45
CA TYR A 293 -13.74 4.14 6.15
C TYR A 293 -14.05 3.27 7.37
N GLN A 294 -13.56 3.65 8.54
CA GLN A 294 -13.88 2.96 9.80
C GLN A 294 -15.38 3.06 10.12
N GLN A 295 -15.98 4.24 9.97
CA GLN A 295 -17.42 4.44 10.20
C GLN A 295 -18.28 3.66 9.18
N ALA A 296 -17.90 3.70 7.90
CA ALA A 296 -18.58 2.96 6.84
C ALA A 296 -18.49 1.44 7.07
N PHE A 297 -17.33 0.94 7.49
CA PHE A 297 -17.14 -0.45 7.88
C PHE A 297 -18.10 -0.85 9.00
N GLU A 298 -18.17 -0.06 10.07
CA GLU A 298 -19.04 -0.35 11.21
C GLU A 298 -20.52 -0.33 10.84
N ALA A 299 -20.95 0.63 10.01
CA ALA A 299 -22.32 0.70 9.52
C ALA A 299 -22.68 -0.55 8.71
N ARG A 300 -21.81 -0.94 7.76
CA ARG A 300 -22.01 -2.14 6.93
C ARG A 300 -22.03 -3.42 7.76
N TRP A 301 -21.15 -3.50 8.76
CA TRP A 301 -21.08 -4.62 9.70
C TRP A 301 -22.37 -4.76 10.52
N ARG A 302 -22.90 -3.66 11.06
CA ARG A 302 -24.17 -3.66 11.82
C ARG A 302 -25.32 -4.18 10.96
N THR A 303 -25.43 -3.76 9.70
CA THR A 303 -26.48 -4.27 8.80
C THR A 303 -26.40 -5.79 8.64
N LEU A 304 -25.21 -6.35 8.42
CA LEU A 304 -25.03 -7.81 8.27
C LEU A 304 -25.42 -8.59 9.52
N THR A 305 -25.13 -8.06 10.71
CA THR A 305 -25.46 -8.75 11.97
C THR A 305 -26.95 -8.64 12.32
N HIS A 306 -27.63 -7.54 11.95
CA HIS A 306 -29.05 -7.35 12.22
C HIS A 306 -29.95 -8.06 11.21
N SER A 307 -29.54 -8.18 9.94
CA SER A 307 -30.26 -8.96 8.91
C SER A 307 -30.09 -10.48 9.05
N SER A 308 -29.31 -10.95 10.02
CA SER A 308 -29.02 -12.38 10.25
C SER A 308 -29.84 -13.02 11.39
N PHE A 309 -30.84 -12.32 11.92
CA PHE A 309 -31.81 -12.78 12.92
C PHE A 309 -33.23 -12.51 12.41
#